data_AF-A0A1B5L7J8-F1
#
_entry.id   AF-A0A1B5L7J8-F1
#
_cell.length_a   1.000
_cell.length_b   1.000
_cell.length_c   1.000
_cell.angle_alpha   90.00
_cell.angle_beta   90.00
_cell.angle_gamma   90.00
#
_symmetry.space_group_name_H-M   'P 1'
#
loop_
_entity.id
_entity.type
_entity.pdbx_description
1 polymer ?
#
loop_
_entity_poly.entity_id
_entity_poly.type
_entity_poly.pdbx_seq_one_letter_code
_entity_poly.pdbx_strand_id
1 'polypeptide(L)' 'MADELLDKVRDLLEGQILVAFAIGYQLQDIQKTVYIGLAGTALTFLVVVPPWPFYKSKPIKWLPAGAGWQ' A
#
# COMPACT_ATOMS: atom_id res chain seq x y z
N MET A 1 22.78 13.28 -13.89
CA MET A 1 22.19 11.93 -13.77
C MET A 1 21.26 11.84 -12.56
N ALA A 2 21.66 12.33 -11.38
CA ALA A 2 20.78 12.35 -10.20
C ALA A 2 19.53 13.23 -10.37
N ASP A 3 19.68 14.40 -11.01
CA ASP A 3 18.55 15.34 -11.21
C ASP A 3 17.48 14.78 -12.16
N GLU A 4 17.88 14.08 -13.23
CA GLU A 4 16.94 13.41 -14.16
C GLU A 4 16.17 12.27 -13.48
N LEU A 5 16.80 11.54 -12.56
CA LEU A 5 16.11 10.52 -11.77
C LEU A 5 15.12 11.13 -10.79
N LEU A 6 15.45 12.28 -10.21
CA LEU A 6 14.56 13.01 -9.32
C LEU A 6 13.29 13.48 -10.03
N ASP A 7 13.44 14.00 -11.25
CA ASP A 7 12.29 14.41 -12.06
C ASP A 7 11.42 13.21 -12.50
N LYS A 8 12.03 12.09 -12.90
CA LYS A 8 11.27 10.85 -13.20
C LYS A 8 10.51 10.31 -11.99
N VAL A 9 11.13 10.32 -10.81
CA VAL A 9 10.47 9.87 -9.57
C VAL A 9 9.32 10.80 -9.21
N ARG A 10 9.53 12.11 -9.35
CA ARG A 10 8.50 13.11 -9.11
C ARG A 10 7.31 12.96 -10.05
N ASP A 11 7.53 12.77 -11.35
CA ASP A 11 6.47 12.56 -12.34
C ASP A 11 5.67 11.27 -12.06
N LEU A 12 6.34 10.21 -11.61
CA LEU A 12 5.66 8.97 -11.19
C LEU A 12 4.81 9.17 -9.94
N LEU A 13 5.26 9.99 -8.99
CA LEU A 13 4.50 10.30 -7.77
C LEU A 13 3.30 11.20 -8.06
N GLU A 14 3.46 12.22 -8.92
CA GLU A 14 2.37 13.13 -9.29
C GLU A 14 1.32 12.43 -10.19
N GLY A 15 1.75 11.53 -11.08
CA GLY A 15 0.84 10.79 -11.97
C GLY A 15 -0.19 9.93 -11.25
N GLN A 16 0.14 9.42 -10.05
CA GLN A 16 -0.78 8.65 -9.20
C GLN A 16 -1.97 9.50 -8.73
N ILE A 17 -1.72 10.78 -8.45
CA ILE A 17 -2.72 11.72 -7.94
C ILE A 17 -3.77 11.99 -9.01
N LEU A 18 -3.36 12.12 -10.28
CA LEU A 18 -4.28 12.33 -11.40
C LEU A 18 -5.22 11.15 -11.63
N VAL A 19 -4.69 9.91 -11.52
CA VAL A 19 -5.50 8.70 -11.65
C VAL A 19 -6.47 8.56 -10.48
N ALA A 20 -6.01 8.80 -9.26
CA ALA A 20 -6.86 8.79 -8.06
C ALA A 20 -7.96 9.88 -8.13
N PHE A 21 -7.63 11.08 -8.63
CA PHE A 21 -8.55 12.19 -8.79
C PHE A 21 -9.59 11.93 -9.89
N ALA A 22 -9.19 11.37 -11.03
CA ALA A 22 -10.11 11.05 -12.13
C ALA A 22 -11.13 9.97 -11.72
N ILE A 23 -10.67 8.93 -11.01
CA ILE A 23 -11.56 7.90 -10.45
C ILE A 23 -12.50 8.51 -9.40
N GLY A 24 -11.98 9.37 -8.52
CA GLY A 24 -12.79 10.07 -7.52
C GLY A 24 -13.83 11.02 -8.13
N TYR A 25 -13.49 11.69 -9.24
CA TYR A 25 -14.37 12.61 -9.95
C TYR A 25 -15.50 11.90 -10.69
N GLN A 26 -15.22 10.75 -11.32
CA GLN A 26 -16.21 10.04 -12.15
C GLN A 26 -17.42 9.52 -11.35
N LEU A 27 -17.29 9.40 -10.02
CA LEU A 27 -18.32 8.75 -9.22
C LEU A 27 -19.56 9.59 -8.92
N GLN A 28 -19.46 10.93 -8.86
CA GLN A 28 -20.51 11.97 -8.70
C GLN A 28 -21.85 11.62 -8.01
N ASP A 29 -21.90 10.58 -7.18
CA ASP A 29 -23.08 10.00 -6.55
C ASP A 29 -22.66 9.48 -5.17
N ILE A 30 -23.21 10.09 -4.12
CA ILE A 30 -22.85 9.81 -2.72
C ILE A 30 -23.02 8.33 -2.38
N GLN A 31 -24.03 7.64 -2.91
CA GLN A 31 -24.22 6.21 -2.63
C GLN A 31 -23.08 5.37 -3.21
N LYS A 32 -22.70 5.64 -4.46
CA LYS A 32 -21.60 4.91 -5.12
C LYS A 32 -20.25 5.23 -4.46
N THR A 33 -20.03 6.47 -4.03
CA THR A 33 -18.83 6.87 -3.30
C THR A 33 -18.68 6.12 -1.98
N VAL A 34 -19.77 5.94 -1.22
CA VAL A 34 -19.75 5.14 0.01
C VAL A 34 -19.44 3.67 -0.29
N TYR A 35 -20.01 3.09 -1.35
CA TYR A 35 -19.68 1.73 -1.77
C TYR A 35 -18.22 1.57 -2.20
N ILE A 36 -17.64 2.53 -2.92
CA ILE A 36 -16.22 2.49 -3.30
C ILE A 36 -15.32 2.69 -2.09
N GLY A 37 -15.66 3.58 -1.16
CA GLY A 37 -14.94 3.72 0.11
C GLY A 37 -14.95 2.43 0.93
N LEU A 38 -16.10 1.76 1.01
CA LEU A 38 -16.22 0.44 1.62
C LEU A 38 -15.43 -0.63 0.87
N ALA A 39 -15.47 -0.62 -0.47
CA ALA A 39 -14.71 -1.55 -1.30
C ALA A 39 -13.19 -1.37 -1.12
N GLY A 40 -12.69 -0.13 -1.08
CA GLY A 40 -11.28 0.18 -0.82
C GLY A 40 -10.84 -0.22 0.59
N THR A 41 -11.70 -0.01 1.58
CA THR A 41 -11.47 -0.49 2.95
C THR A 41 -11.43 -2.02 2.99
N ALA A 42 -12.43 -2.70 2.42
CA ALA A 42 -12.48 -4.15 2.36
C ALA A 42 -11.26 -4.75 1.64
N LEU A 43 -10.82 -4.14 0.55
CA LEU A 43 -9.62 -4.55 -0.17
C LEU A 43 -8.36 -4.38 0.66
N THR A 44 -8.23 -3.26 1.39
CA THR A 44 -7.11 -3.04 2.33
C THR A 44 -7.11 -4.07 3.45
N PHE A 45 -8.28 -4.35 4.03
CA PHE A 45 -8.44 -5.40 5.04
C PHE A 45 -8.03 -6.76 4.49
N LEU A 46 -8.48 -7.10 3.28
CA LEU A 46 -8.14 -8.35 2.63
C LEU A 46 -6.63 -8.45 2.41
N VAL A 47 -5.95 -7.39 1.95
CA VAL A 47 -4.49 -7.41 1.71
C VAL A 47 -3.66 -7.40 3.01
N VAL A 48 -4.10 -6.75 4.09
CA VAL A 48 -3.26 -6.54 5.28
C VAL A 48 -3.56 -7.53 6.41
N VAL A 49 -4.83 -7.88 6.64
CA VAL A 49 -5.25 -8.63 7.84
C VAL A 49 -4.91 -10.12 7.80
N PRO A 50 -5.09 -10.84 6.68
CA PRO A 50 -4.74 -12.24 6.63
C PRO A 50 -3.22 -12.39 6.83
N PRO A 51 -2.79 -13.31 7.70
CA PRO A 51 -1.38 -13.70 7.78
C PRO A 51 -1.03 -14.54 6.55
N TRP A 52 -0.84 -13.86 5.42
CA TRP A 52 -0.62 -14.51 4.14
C TRP A 52 0.56 -15.47 4.18
N PRO A 53 0.48 -16.62 3.50
CA PRO A 53 1.60 -17.55 3.40
C PRO A 53 2.86 -16.89 2.82
N PHE A 54 2.71 -15.84 2.00
CA PHE A 54 3.82 -14.99 1.55
C PHE A 54 4.61 -14.36 2.72
N TYR A 55 3.92 -13.82 3.73
CA TYR A 55 4.58 -13.23 4.91
C TYR A 55 5.22 -14.26 5.85
N LYS A 56 4.83 -15.53 5.73
CA LYS A 56 5.30 -16.62 6.61
C LYS A 56 6.34 -17.54 5.95
N SER A 57 6.70 -17.30 4.68
CA SER A 57 7.58 -18.18 3.89
C SER A 57 9.05 -18.14 4.31
N LYS A 58 9.51 -17.10 5.02
CA LYS A 58 10.87 -17.02 5.57
C LYS A 58 10.81 -16.79 7.08
N PRO A 59 10.67 -17.86 7.90
CA PRO A 59 10.71 -17.71 9.34
C PRO A 59 12.07 -17.13 9.75
N ILE A 60 12.05 -15.97 10.39
CA ILE A 60 13.25 -15.33 10.93
C ILE A 60 13.70 -16.18 12.13
N LYS A 61 14.93 -16.70 12.08
CA LYS A 61 15.52 -17.43 13.20
C LYS A 61 15.84 -16.42 14.31
N TRP A 62 14.95 -16.30 15.28
CA TRP A 62 15.17 -15.46 16.45
C TRP A 62 16.41 -15.95 17.20
N LEU A 63 17.27 -15.02 17.62
CA LEU A 63 18.33 -15.30 18.57
C LEU A 63 17.69 -15.74 19.90
N PRO A 64 18.26 -16.73 20.60
CA PRO A 64 17.74 -17.14 21.90
C PRO A 64 17.77 -15.93 22.85
N ALA A 65 16.68 -15.75 23.60
CA ALA A 65 16.58 -14.73 24.63
C ALA A 65 17.68 -15.00 25.68
N GLY A 66 18.80 -14.28 25.59
CA GLY A 66 19.98 -14.50 26.43
C GLY A 66 21.33 -14.45 25.70
N ALA A 67 21.39 -14.41 24.36
CA ALA A 67 22.65 -14.36 23.61
C ALA A 67 23.38 -12.99 23.62
N GLY A 68 22.96 -12.07 24.49
CA GLY A 68 23.66 -10.82 24.76
C GLY A 68 24.37 -10.93 26.10
N TRP A 69 25.67 -11.25 26.06
CA TRP A 69 26.62 -11.20 27.18
C TRP A 69 26.61 -12.38 28.18
N GLN A 70 26.78 -13.60 27.66
CA GLN A 70 27.46 -14.69 28.38
C GLN A 70 28.77 -15.01 27.67
#